data_AF-A0AAW1T0Q8-F1
#
_entry.id   AF-A0AAW1T0Q8-F1
#
_cell.length_a   1.000
_cell.length_b   1.000
_cell.length_c   1.000
_cell.angle_alpha   90.00
_cell.angle_beta   90.00
_cell.angle_gamma   90.00
#
_symmetry.space_group_name_H-M   'P 1'
#
loop_
_entity.id
_entity.type
_entity.pdbx_description
1 polymer ?
#
loop_
_entity_poly.entity_id
_entity_poly.type
_entity_poly.pdbx_seq_one_letter_code
_entity_poly.pdbx_strand_id
1 'polypeptide(L)'
;MAGAEAVNPKAYPLADAQLSNTILDIIQQAANYKQLRKGANEATKTLNREDKNVPYVFVPSKAALGRACGVARPVISCSVTTNEGSQLKSQIQQLKIAIEKLLI
;
A
#
# COMPACT_ATOMS: atom_id res chain seq x y z
N MET A 1 -0.03 -23.04 4.62
CA MET A 1 0.54 -21.94 5.42
C MET A 1 1.41 -21.12 4.50
N ALA A 2 1.02 -19.88 4.16
CA ALA A 2 1.81 -19.06 3.25
C ALA A 2 3.09 -18.62 3.97
N GLY A 3 4.26 -19.00 3.43
CA GLY A 3 5.56 -18.74 4.04
C GLY A 3 5.74 -17.27 4.36
N ALA A 4 5.95 -16.98 5.64
CA ALA A 4 6.51 -15.70 6.06
C ALA A 4 7.96 -15.68 5.55
N GLU A 5 8.18 -15.13 4.36
CA GLU A 5 9.54 -14.77 3.95
C GLU A 5 10.13 -13.84 5.01
N ALA A 6 11.39 -14.08 5.36
CA ALA A 6 12.13 -13.21 6.25
C ALA A 6 12.11 -11.78 5.66
N VAL A 7 11.52 -10.85 6.42
CA VAL A 7 11.39 -9.46 5.99
C VAL A 7 12.80 -8.87 5.87
N ASN A 8 13.09 -8.20 4.75
CA ASN A 8 14.41 -7.67 4.49
C ASN A 8 14.76 -6.61 5.56
N PRO A 9 15.96 -6.64 6.19
CA PRO A 9 16.39 -5.63 7.16
C PRO A 9 16.37 -4.18 6.63
N LYS A 10 16.38 -3.99 5.31
CA LYS A 10 16.26 -2.67 4.65
C LYS A 10 14.81 -2.18 4.49
N ALA A 11 13.82 -3.00 4.84
CA ALA A 11 12.41 -2.64 4.74
C ALA A 11 11.98 -1.82 5.97
N TYR A 12 12.09 -0.49 5.86
CA TYR A 12 11.67 0.45 6.90
C TYR A 12 10.87 1.59 6.27
N PRO A 13 9.72 2.00 6.84
CA PRO A 13 9.04 1.44 8.01
C PRO A 13 8.27 0.16 7.65
N LEU A 14 8.20 -0.79 8.58
CA LEU A 14 7.45 -2.04 8.42
C LEU A 14 6.11 -1.96 9.15
N ALA A 15 5.02 -2.32 8.46
CA ALA A 15 3.70 -2.41 9.09
C ALA A 15 3.63 -3.61 10.04
N ASP A 16 2.98 -3.42 11.20
CA ASP A 16 2.62 -4.53 12.09
C ASP A 16 1.54 -5.43 11.44
N ALA A 17 1.19 -6.54 12.10
CA ALA A 17 0.22 -7.48 11.55
C ALA A 17 -1.18 -6.88 11.36
N GLN A 18 -1.61 -5.99 12.27
CA GLN A 18 -2.94 -5.37 12.23
C GLN A 18 -3.01 -4.33 11.10
N LEU A 19 -2.06 -3.40 11.06
CA LEU A 19 -1.92 -2.40 10.02
C LEU A 19 -1.73 -3.05 8.65
N SER A 20 -0.93 -4.11 8.56
CA SER A 20 -0.76 -4.88 7.30
C SER A 20 -2.09 -5.38 6.76
N ASN A 21 -2.95 -5.96 7.62
CA ASN A 21 -4.26 -6.42 7.19
C ASN A 21 -5.17 -5.26 6.75
N THR A 22 -5.17 -4.16 7.49
CA THR A 22 -5.91 -2.94 7.13
C THR A 22 -5.43 -2.35 5.80
N ILE A 23 -4.11 -2.31 5.56
CA ILE A 23 -3.51 -1.86 4.30
C ILE A 23 -4.00 -2.75 3.15
N LEU A 24 -3.94 -4.08 3.30
CA LEU A 24 -4.36 -5.01 2.26
C LEU A 24 -5.85 -4.89 1.94
N ASP A 25 -6.70 -4.68 2.95
CA ASP A 25 -8.13 -4.48 2.75
C ASP A 25 -8.43 -3.19 1.97
N ILE A 26 -7.81 -2.08 2.35
CA ILE A 26 -7.95 -0.80 1.62
C ILE A 26 -7.43 -0.92 0.19
N ILE A 27 -6.31 -1.62 -0.03
CA ILE A 27 -5.78 -1.86 -1.39
C ILE A 27 -6.78 -2.65 -2.23
N GLN A 28 -7.42 -3.66 -1.64
CA GLN A 28 -8.45 -4.45 -2.31
C GLN A 28 -9.67 -3.61 -2.68
N GLN A 29 -10.12 -2.73 -1.78
CA GLN A 29 -11.19 -1.79 -2.06
C GLN A 29 -10.77 -0.80 -3.15
N ALA A 30 -9.60 -0.17 -3.04
CA ALA A 30 -9.08 0.77 -4.02
C ALA A 30 -8.90 0.16 -5.42
N ALA A 31 -8.56 -1.14 -5.50
CA ALA A 31 -8.53 -1.88 -6.75
C ALA A 31 -9.91 -1.92 -7.43
N ASN A 32 -10.98 -2.15 -6.66
CA ASN A 32 -12.36 -2.19 -7.16
C ASN A 32 -12.83 -0.81 -7.64
N TYR A 33 -12.44 0.27 -6.94
CA TYR A 33 -12.72 1.66 -7.34
C TYR A 33 -11.80 2.17 -8.47
N LYS A 34 -10.89 1.35 -9.00
CA LYS A 34 -9.89 1.73 -10.01
C LYS A 34 -8.99 2.89 -9.57
N GLN A 35 -8.75 3.01 -8.27
CA GLN A 35 -7.90 4.02 -7.63
C GLN A 35 -6.51 3.45 -7.23
N LEU A 36 -6.09 2.38 -7.89
CA LEU A 36 -4.84 1.68 -7.58
C LEU A 36 -3.95 1.59 -8.82
N ARG A 37 -2.69 1.99 -8.66
CA ARG A 37 -1.61 1.84 -9.64
C ARG A 37 -0.69 0.71 -9.17
N LYS A 38 -0.38 -0.23 -10.06
CA LYS A 38 0.32 -1.47 -9.74
C LYS A 38 1.69 -1.48 -10.41
N GLY A 39 2.74 -1.83 -9.67
CA GLY A 39 4.10 -1.94 -10.17
C GLY A 39 4.98 -0.70 -9.92
N ALA A 40 6.29 -0.92 -9.92
CA ALA A 40 7.29 0.09 -9.55
C ALA A 40 7.23 1.33 -10.42
N ASN A 41 7.18 1.18 -11.75
CA ASN A 41 7.17 2.31 -12.68
C ASN A 41 5.95 3.20 -12.51
N GLU A 42 4.76 2.60 -12.27
CA GLU A 42 3.54 3.36 -12.06
C GLU A 42 3.53 4.05 -10.69
N ALA A 43 4.08 3.40 -9.65
CA ALA A 43 4.27 4.02 -8.35
C ALA A 43 5.22 5.23 -8.42
N THR A 44 6.34 5.11 -9.13
CA THR A 44 7.27 6.23 -9.34
C THR A 44 6.61 7.39 -10.09
N LYS A 45 5.79 7.11 -11.12
CA LYS A 45 5.05 8.16 -11.83
C LYS A 45 4.08 8.90 -10.91
N THR A 46 3.37 8.19 -10.02
CA THR A 46 2.48 8.85 -9.06
C THR A 46 3.25 9.71 -8.07
N LEU A 47 4.39 9.23 -7.57
CA LEU A 47 5.24 9.97 -6.64
C LEU A 47 5.86 11.21 -7.27
N ASN A 48 6.20 11.17 -8.56
CA ASN A 48 6.75 12.32 -9.28
C ASN A 48 5.69 13.38 -9.64
N ARG A 49 4.41 12.98 -9.67
CA ARG A 49 3.29 13.86 -10.04
C ARG A 49 2.64 14.53 -8.83
N GLU A 50 2.67 13.85 -7.68
CA GLU A 50 2.19 14.33 -6.40
C GLU A 50 3.34 14.96 -5.58
N ASP A 51 3.01 15.64 -4.47
CA ASP A 51 3.98 16.23 -3.54
C ASP A 51 4.98 15.21 -2.98
N LYS A 52 6.20 15.65 -2.65
CA LYS A 52 7.29 14.78 -2.12
C LYS A 52 6.99 14.13 -0.76
N ASN A 53 5.83 14.40 -0.16
CA ASN A 53 5.41 13.92 1.15
C ASN A 53 4.32 12.83 1.04
N VAL A 54 4.59 11.81 0.21
CA VAL A 54 3.73 10.63 0.11
C VAL A 54 4.21 9.59 1.14
N PRO A 55 3.35 9.20 2.10
CA PRO A 55 3.70 8.16 3.07
C PRO A 55 3.92 6.82 2.37
N TYR A 56 4.91 6.06 2.83
CA TYR A 56 5.18 4.72 2.33
C TYR A 56 5.40 3.76 3.51
N VAL A 57 5.06 2.50 3.30
CA VAL A 57 5.20 1.44 4.31
C VAL A 57 5.43 0.11 3.61
N PHE A 58 6.24 -0.74 4.23
CA PHE A 58 6.49 -2.10 3.76
C PHE A 58 5.49 -3.07 4.39
N VAL A 59 5.06 -4.05 3.59
CA VAL A 59 4.22 -5.18 4.02
C VAL A 59 5.04 -6.47 3.86
N PRO A 60 4.92 -7.44 4.78
CA PRO A 60 5.80 -8.60 4.81
C PRO A 60 5.58 -9.61 3.68
N SER A 61 4.47 -9.53 2.91
CA SER A 61 4.15 -10.51 1.88
C SER A 61 3.78 -9.89 0.52
N LYS A 62 4.62 -10.14 -0.49
CA LYS A 62 4.38 -9.76 -1.90
C LYS A 62 3.21 -10.53 -2.53
N ALA A 63 2.99 -11.76 -2.09
CA ALA A 63 1.89 -12.60 -2.56
C ALA A 63 0.54 -12.08 -2.03
N ALA A 64 0.48 -11.68 -0.76
CA ALA A 64 -0.70 -11.06 -0.19
C ALA A 64 -1.03 -9.73 -0.88
N LEU A 65 0.00 -8.91 -1.15
CA LEU A 65 -0.15 -7.66 -1.89
C LEU A 65 -0.70 -7.90 -3.31
N GLY A 66 -0.19 -8.90 -4.03
CA GLY A 66 -0.71 -9.27 -5.34
C GLY A 66 -2.19 -9.63 -5.32
N ARG A 67 -2.60 -10.47 -4.36
CA ARG A 67 -4.01 -10.84 -4.18
C ARG A 67 -4.89 -9.62 -3.89
N ALA A 68 -4.48 -8.75 -2.96
CA ALA A 68 -5.18 -7.51 -2.65
C ALA A 68 -5.28 -6.57 -3.87
N CYS A 69 -4.26 -6.53 -4.72
CA CYS A 69 -4.30 -5.78 -5.97
C CYS A 69 -5.23 -6.40 -7.04
N GLY A 70 -5.87 -7.54 -6.76
CA GLY A 70 -6.70 -8.29 -7.70
C GLY A 70 -5.88 -8.97 -8.81
N VAL A 71 -4.63 -9.36 -8.54
CA VAL A 71 -3.76 -10.02 -9.52
C VAL A 71 -3.21 -11.36 -8.99
N ALA A 72 -3.13 -12.35 -9.88
CA ALA A 72 -2.62 -13.68 -9.52
C ALA A 72 -1.09 -13.71 -9.33
N ARG A 73 -0.37 -12.72 -9.88
CA ARG A 73 1.09 -12.61 -9.79
C ARG A 73 1.50 -11.78 -8.57
N PRO A 74 2.64 -12.07 -7.92
CA PRO A 74 3.17 -11.23 -6.85
C PRO A 74 3.38 -9.79 -7.32
N VAL A 75 3.06 -8.83 -6.45
CA VAL A 75 3.27 -7.39 -6.69
C VAL A 75 4.34 -6.90 -5.72
N ILE A 76 5.27 -6.07 -6.23
CA ILE A 76 6.37 -5.51 -5.44
C ILE A 76 6.05 -4.12 -4.88
N SER A 77 5.16 -3.38 -5.53
CA SER A 77 4.73 -2.05 -5.10
C SER A 77 3.40 -1.69 -5.74
N CYS A 78 2.64 -0.86 -5.03
CA CYS A 78 1.41 -0.27 -5.51
C CYS A 78 1.30 1.14 -4.92
N SER A 79 0.59 2.03 -5.62
CA SER A 79 0.22 3.33 -5.10
C SER A 79 -1.29 3.52 -5.19
N VAL A 80 -1.87 4.01 -4.09
CA VAL A 80 -3.29 4.38 -4.02
C VAL A 80 -3.38 5.85 -4.42
N THR A 81 -4.18 6.13 -5.46
CA THR A 81 -4.42 7.51 -5.90
C THR A 81 -5.59 8.11 -5.12
N THR A 82 -5.43 9.34 -4.65
CA THR A 82 -6.48 10.10 -4.00
C THR A 82 -7.55 10.52 -5.03
N ASN A 83 -8.82 10.43 -4.64
CA ASN A 83 -9.94 10.97 -5.40
C ASN A 83 -10.88 11.63 -4.39
N GLU A 84 -11.19 12.91 -4.58
CA GLU A 84 -11.95 13.70 -3.62
C GLU A 84 -13.39 13.22 -3.43
N GLY A 85 -13.98 12.58 -4.46
CA GLY A 85 -15.32 11.99 -4.40
C GLY A 85 -15.35 10.55 -3.90
N SER A 86 -14.23 9.97 -3.51
CA SER A 86 -14.17 8.55 -3.09
C SER A 86 -14.59 8.36 -1.64
N GLN A 87 -15.41 7.33 -1.40
CA GLN A 87 -15.80 6.88 -0.06
C GLN A 87 -14.59 6.37 0.76
N LEU A 88 -13.49 6.01 0.09
CA LEU A 88 -12.26 5.54 0.73
C LEU A 88 -11.39 6.68 1.28
N LYS A 89 -11.73 7.95 1.02
CA LYS A 89 -10.91 9.11 1.40
C LYS A 89 -10.61 9.12 2.90
N SER A 90 -11.62 8.93 3.75
CA SER A 90 -11.46 8.93 5.20
C SER A 90 -10.55 7.81 5.69
N GLN A 91 -10.69 6.60 5.12
CA GLN A 91 -9.84 5.46 5.45
C GLN A 91 -8.40 5.67 5.00
N ILE A 92 -8.18 6.19 3.79
CA ILE A 92 -6.86 6.51 3.25
C ILE A 92 -6.18 7.58 4.11
N GLN A 93 -6.91 8.60 4.57
CA GLN A 93 -6.39 9.63 5.46
C GLN A 93 -5.99 9.07 6.83
N GLN A 94 -6.81 8.20 7.43
CA GLN A 94 -6.47 7.51 8.67
C GLN A 94 -5.22 6.65 8.52
N LEU A 95 -5.11 5.93 7.39
CA LEU A 95 -3.94 5.11 7.07
C LEU A 95 -2.68 5.96 6.91
N LYS A 96 -2.79 7.11 6.22
CA LYS A 96 -1.70 8.07 6.06
C LYS A 96 -1.17 8.52 7.43
N ILE A 97 -2.06 8.92 8.34
CA ILE A 97 -1.69 9.33 9.70
C ILE A 97 -1.00 8.18 10.47
N ALA A 98 -1.50 6.95 10.34
CA ALA A 98 -0.90 5.79 11.00
C ALA A 98 0.51 5.49 10.45
N ILE A 99 0.72 5.64 9.14
CA ILE A 99 2.03 5.43 8.51
C ILE A 99 3.00 6.56 8.86
N GLU A 100 2.56 7.82 8.89
CA GLU A 100 3.40 8.96 9.31
C GLU A 100 3.89 8.80 10.75
N LYS A 101 3.06 8.24 11.65
CA LYS A 101 3.47 7.91 13.02
C LYS A 101 4.55 6.83 13.11
N LEU A 102 4.72 5.99 12.08
CA LEU A 102 5.78 4.98 12.01
C LEU A 102 7.11 5.55 11.49
N LEU A 103 7.09 6.76 10.91
CA LEU A 103 8.26 7.44 10.35
C LEU A 103 8.91 8.43 11.32
N ILE A 104 8.27 8.71 12.46
CA ILE A 104 8.77 9.53 13.59
C ILE A 104 9.43 8.62 14.62
#